data_AF-A0A645HGP0-F1
#
_entry.id   AF-A0A645HGP0-F1
#
_cell.length_a   1.000
_cell.length_b   1.000
_cell.length_c   1.000
_cell.angle_alpha   90.00
_cell.angle_beta   90.00
_cell.angle_gamma   90.00
#
_symmetry.space_group_name_H-M   'P 1'
#
loop_
_entity.id
_entity.type
_entity.pdbx_description
1 polymer ?
#
loop_
_entity_poly.entity_id
_entity_poly.type
_entity_poly.pdbx_seq_one_letter_code
_entity_poly.pdbx_strand_id
1 'polypeptide(L)'
;MKIELLFEGMREMNIAGWQNQYFCDIFDCYLALHQDLIKGRDDNLIVWADNAGFNPKEIYEKNILSEPLTTYIISEKLKWRLLED
;
A
#
# COMPACT_ATOMS: atom_id res chain seq x y z
N MET A 1 0.83 -12.52 -18.24
CA MET A 1 1.59 -11.28 -17.94
C MET A 1 1.46 -10.98 -16.47
N LYS A 2 2.57 -10.99 -15.73
CA LYS A 2 2.61 -10.67 -14.30
C LYS A 2 3.43 -9.40 -14.09
N ILE A 3 3.13 -8.66 -13.02
CA ILE A 3 3.96 -7.56 -12.57
C ILE A 3 4.60 -7.96 -11.25
N GLU A 4 5.90 -7.70 -11.11
CA GLU A 4 6.62 -7.84 -9.86
C GLU A 4 6.99 -6.45 -9.36
N LEU A 5 6.68 -6.19 -8.09
CA LEU A 5 6.96 -4.93 -7.40
C LEU A 5 8.00 -5.17 -6.32
N LEU A 6 9.04 -4.33 -6.27
CA LEU A 6 10.08 -4.33 -5.25
C LEU A 6 10.06 -2.98 -4.53
N PHE A 7 9.70 -3.02 -3.25
CA PHE A 7 9.69 -1.86 -2.36
C PHE A 7 10.99 -1.82 -1.55
N GLU A 8 11.72 -0.71 -1.61
CA GLU A 8 12.96 -0.50 -0.86
C GLU A 8 12.79 0.66 0.13
N GLY A 9 13.50 0.59 1.27
CA GLY A 9 13.36 1.60 2.33
C GLY A 9 11.94 1.62 2.92
N MET A 10 11.35 0.44 3.14
CA MET A 10 10.00 0.29 3.70
C MET A 10 9.89 1.03 5.05
N ARG A 11 8.83 1.82 5.19
CA ARG A 11 8.50 2.58 6.41
C ARG A 11 7.37 1.92 7.18
N GLU A 12 6.34 1.48 6.47
CA GLU A 12 5.17 0.83 7.04
C GLU A 12 4.56 -0.11 6.01
N MET A 13 3.96 -1.21 6.47
CA MET A 13 3.17 -2.07 5.62
C MET A 13 2.03 -2.69 6.43
N ASN A 14 0.91 -2.90 5.75
CA ASN A 14 -0.19 -3.73 6.22
C ASN A 14 -0.58 -4.68 5.08
N ILE A 15 -0.69 -5.96 5.37
CA ILE A 15 -1.14 -6.96 4.39
C ILE A 15 -2.45 -7.53 4.89
N ALA A 16 -3.53 -7.17 4.21
CA ALA A 16 -4.85 -7.70 4.45
C ALA A 16 -5.16 -8.79 3.41
N GLY A 17 -5.70 -9.92 3.84
CA GLY A 17 -5.91 -11.07 2.93
C GLY A 17 -5.54 -12.42 3.51
N TRP A 18 -5.02 -12.49 4.74
CA TRP A 18 -4.99 -13.76 5.49
C TRP A 18 -6.29 -13.96 6.28
N GLN A 19 -7.43 -13.83 5.60
CA GLN A 19 -8.74 -14.13 6.17
C GLN A 19 -9.43 -15.14 5.27
N ASN A 20 -10.05 -16.16 5.88
CA ASN A 20 -10.81 -17.15 5.13
C ASN A 20 -11.92 -16.44 4.32
N GLN A 21 -12.12 -16.85 3.05
CA GLN A 21 -13.20 -16.41 2.15
C GLN A 21 -13.03 -15.04 1.45
N TYR A 22 -11.87 -14.41 1.50
CA TYR A 22 -11.58 -13.21 0.68
C TYR A 22 -10.69 -13.54 -0.52
N PHE A 23 -10.98 -12.93 -1.67
CA PHE A 23 -10.13 -13.00 -2.85
C PHE A 23 -8.88 -12.15 -2.63
N CYS A 24 -7.70 -12.67 -3.01
CA CYS A 24 -6.44 -11.91 -3.00
C CYS A 24 -6.21 -11.14 -4.31
N ASP A 25 -7.28 -10.88 -5.05
CA ASP A 25 -7.23 -10.24 -6.35
C ASP A 25 -7.14 -8.71 -6.17
N ILE A 26 -6.18 -8.10 -6.85
CA ILE A 26 -6.03 -6.64 -6.90
C ILE A 26 -6.88 -6.13 -8.07
N PHE A 27 -8.07 -5.60 -7.77
CA PHE A 27 -8.98 -5.07 -8.79
C PHE A 27 -8.64 -3.63 -9.21
N ASP A 28 -8.08 -2.85 -8.29
CA ASP A 28 -7.61 -1.48 -8.53
C ASP A 28 -6.45 -1.19 -7.56
N CYS A 29 -5.75 -0.06 -7.73
CA CYS A 29 -4.71 0.34 -6.80
C CYS A 29 -4.62 1.84 -6.60
N TYR A 30 -4.20 2.22 -5.40
CA TYR A 30 -3.67 3.55 -5.12
C TYR A 30 -2.15 3.51 -5.28
N LEU A 31 -1.59 4.44 -6.06
CA LEU A 31 -0.15 4.65 -6.14
C LEU A 31 0.16 6.14 -6.22
N ALA A 32 0.76 6.70 -5.18
CA ALA A 32 1.10 8.13 -5.14
C ALA A 32 2.41 8.39 -4.37
N LEU A 33 3.03 9.52 -4.70
CA LEU A 33 4.13 10.08 -3.93
C LEU A 33 3.58 11.09 -2.91
N HIS A 34 4.03 10.99 -1.67
CA HIS A 34 3.69 11.91 -0.58
C HIS A 34 4.96 12.49 0.05
N GLN A 35 4.87 13.74 0.50
CA GLN A 35 5.93 14.44 1.25
C GLN A 35 5.48 14.90 2.64
N ASP A 36 4.22 14.63 3.01
CA ASP A 36 3.57 15.21 4.19
C ASP A 36 3.00 14.16 5.15
N LEU A 37 3.47 12.91 5.04
CA LEU A 37 3.05 11.82 5.94
C LEU A 37 3.73 11.87 7.30
N ILE A 38 4.91 12.49 7.40
CA ILE A 38 5.69 12.56 8.63
C ILE A 38 5.77 14.01 9.09
N LYS A 39 5.20 14.32 10.24
CA LYS A 39 5.19 15.69 10.78
C LYS A 39 6.62 16.21 10.99
N GLY A 40 6.93 17.35 10.37
CA GLY A 40 8.23 18.02 10.48
C GLY A 40 9.32 17.43 9.59
N ARG A 41 8.98 16.55 8.65
CA ARG A 41 9.88 15.99 7.64
C ARG A 41 9.22 16.01 6.27
N ASP A 42 10.03 16.08 5.23
CA ASP A 42 9.63 16.14 3.82
C ASP A 42 10.10 14.91 3.02
N ASP A 43 10.21 13.75 3.69
CA ASP A 43 10.57 12.49 3.06
C ASP A 43 9.66 12.21 1.86
N ASN A 44 10.27 11.95 0.70
CA ASN A 44 9.57 11.48 -0.50
C ASN A 44 9.19 10.01 -0.32
N LEU A 45 7.93 9.74 0.03
CA LEU A 45 7.42 8.40 0.29
C LEU A 45 6.44 7.98 -0.79
N ILE A 46 6.65 6.78 -1.33
CA ILE A 46 5.71 6.12 -2.23
C ILE A 46 4.73 5.33 -1.38
N VAL A 47 3.45 5.56 -1.63
CA VAL A 47 2.34 4.83 -1.02
C VAL A 47 1.68 3.99 -2.10
N TRP A 48 1.64 2.68 -1.88
CA TRP A 48 0.89 1.73 -2.70
C TRP A 48 -0.21 1.08 -1.85
N ALA A 49 -1.42 0.92 -2.39
CA ALA A 49 -2.49 0.15 -1.74
C ALA A 49 -3.37 -0.58 -2.76
N ASP A 50 -4.02 -1.65 -2.33
CA ASP A 50 -4.93 -2.49 -3.14
C ASP A 50 -6.34 -1.88 -3.34
N ASN A 51 -6.52 -0.61 -2.98
CA ASN A 51 -7.78 0.12 -3.06
C ASN A 51 -7.51 1.56 -3.53
N ALA A 52 -8.07 1.96 -4.68
CA ALA A 52 -7.89 3.32 -5.23
C ALA A 52 -8.45 4.44 -4.33
N GLY A 53 -9.41 4.14 -3.44
CA GLY A 53 -9.94 5.07 -2.45
C GLY A 53 -9.07 5.24 -1.21
N PHE A 54 -7.86 4.67 -1.18
CA PHE A 54 -7.00 4.72 -0.01
C PHE A 54 -6.50 6.14 0.29
N ASN A 55 -6.60 6.55 1.56
CA ASN A 55 -6.00 7.77 2.08
C ASN A 55 -5.02 7.42 3.22
N PRO A 56 -3.70 7.60 3.03
CA PRO A 56 -2.72 7.26 4.07
C PRO A 56 -2.85 8.11 5.35
N LYS A 57 -3.55 9.25 5.31
CA LYS A 57 -3.75 10.12 6.47
C LYS A 57 -4.89 9.67 7.38
N GLU A 58 -5.75 8.79 6.89
CA GLU A 58 -6.92 8.26 7.64
C GLU A 58 -6.66 6.89 8.26
N ILE A 59 -5.44 6.33 8.10
CA ILE A 59 -5.10 4.97 8.57
C ILE A 59 -5.41 4.79 10.07
N TYR A 60 -5.07 5.79 10.90
CA TYR A 60 -5.23 5.72 12.35
C TYR A 60 -6.62 6.10 12.86
N GLU A 61 -7.53 6.53 11.97
CA GLU A 61 -8.92 6.84 12.33
C GLU A 61 -9.80 5.58 12.37
N LYS A 62 -9.32 4.49 11.77
CA LYS A 62 -10.03 3.21 11.69
C LYS A 62 -9.83 2.36 12.94
N ASN A 63 -10.93 1.83 13.47
CA ASN A 63 -10.89 0.87 14.59
C ASN A 63 -10.17 -0.41 14.14
N ILE A 64 -9.37 -1.03 15.02
CA ILE A 64 -8.68 -2.31 14.78
C ILE A 64 -9.64 -3.42 14.30
N LEU A 65 -10.92 -3.34 14.68
CA LEU A 65 -11.96 -4.29 14.28
C LEU A 65 -12.69 -3.92 12.97
N SER A 66 -12.26 -2.87 12.26
CA SER A 66 -12.88 -2.47 11.00
C SER A 66 -12.37 -3.33 9.85
N GLU A 67 -13.17 -4.34 9.49
CA GLU A 67 -12.97 -5.12 8.28
C GLU A 67 -13.68 -4.49 7.06
N PRO A 68 -13.17 -4.73 5.83
CA PRO A 68 -11.89 -5.36 5.52
C PRO A 68 -10.72 -4.39 5.74
N LEU A 69 -9.61 -4.92 6.25
CA LEU A 69 -8.35 -4.18 6.30
C LEU A 69 -7.87 -3.96 4.85
N THR A 70 -7.26 -2.82 4.56
CA THR A 70 -6.70 -2.50 3.23
C THR A 70 -5.23 -2.91 3.19
N THR A 71 -4.78 -3.61 2.15
CA THR A 71 -3.33 -3.84 1.97
C THR A 71 -2.68 -2.57 1.51
N TYR A 72 -1.62 -2.13 2.20
CA TYR A 72 -0.83 -0.99 1.77
C TYR A 72 0.65 -1.14 2.14
N ILE A 73 1.49 -0.45 1.39
CA ILE A 73 2.94 -0.37 1.61
C ILE A 73 3.35 1.09 1.46
N ILE A 74 4.12 1.60 2.43
CA ILE A 74 4.77 2.91 2.40
C ILE A 74 6.28 2.67 2.34
N SER A 75 6.95 3.22 1.33
CA SER A 75 8.37 2.97 1.06
C SER A 75 9.07 4.20 0.49
N GLU A 76 10.40 4.23 0.55
CA GLU A 76 11.18 5.28 -0.10
C GLU A 76 11.25 5.09 -1.63
N LYS A 77 11.25 3.84 -2.10
CA LYS A 77 11.44 3.52 -3.53
C LYS A 77 10.58 2.34 -3.95
N LEU A 78 10.09 2.41 -5.18
CA LEU A 78 9.37 1.33 -5.86
C LEU A 78 10.06 1.05 -7.19
N LYS A 79 10.47 -0.20 -7.39
CA LYS A 79 10.92 -0.74 -8.67
C LYS A 79 9.89 -1.76 -9.15
N TRP A 80 9.72 -1.87 -10.46
CA TRP A 80 8.80 -2.84 -11.04
C TRP A 80 9.37 -3.47 -12.29
N ARG A 81 8.90 -4.68 -12.60
CA ARG A 81 9.16 -5.35 -13.88
C ARG A 81 7.93 -6.12 -14.35
N LEU A 82 7.77 -6.21 -15.66
CA LEU A 82 6.82 -7.14 -16.27
C LEU A 82 7.51 -8.49 -16.44
N LEU A 83 6.77 -9.54 -16.13
CA LEU A 83 7.16 -10.92 -16.39
C LEU A 83 6.28 -11.43 -17.54
N GLU A 84 6.94 -11.83 -18.61
CA GLU A 84 6.35 -12.70 -19.63
C GLU A 84 6.32 -14.12 -19.05
N ASP A 85 5.19 -14.81 -19.19
CA ASP A 85 5.01 -16.17 -18.65
C ASP A 85 5.90 -17.19 -19.38
#